data_AF-A0A6P3W5C7-F1
#
_entry.id   AF-A0A6P3W5C7-F1
#
_cell.length_a   1.000
_cell.length_b   1.000
_cell.length_c   1.000
_cell.angle_alpha   90.00
_cell.angle_beta   90.00
_cell.angle_gamma   90.00
#
_symmetry.space_group_name_H-M   'P 1'
#
loop_
_entity.id
_entity.type
_entity.pdbx_description
1 polymer ?
#
loop_
_entity_poly.entity_id
_entity_poly.type
_entity_poly.pdbx_seq_one_letter_code
_entity_poly.pdbx_strand_id
1 'polypeptide(L)'
;MHRTTRIKITELNPHLMCVLCGGYFIDATTIIECLHSFCKMCIVRYLETSKYCPICDVQVHKTKPLLNIRSDKTLQDIVYKLVPGLFKNEMKRRRDFYAAHPSVDATNGSNEDRGEVADEDKRIITDDEIISLSIEFFNPKAKIQDVVEDKGSKEEGNNKRYLQCPAAMTVMHLRKFLRSKMDIPCTFQVEVMYEDEPLKDYYTLMDIAYIYTWRRNGPLPLKYRVRPNCKKMKISHPPEGPNCAAQSESDSASDKASSPAAGAPSTSSPLPSPSPSASPSAIAIPNPSPGPGSSVPTPPVQPAHAPFPHISNNVNGSSQACPPSRQYSSFGNKVRKGSLNGSSTSSG
;
A
#
# COMPACT_ATOMS: atom_id res chain seq x y z
N MET A 1 9.61 17.01 -13.68
CA MET A 1 10.46 16.73 -12.50
C MET A 1 9.71 15.75 -11.61
N HIS A 2 10.19 14.52 -11.41
CA HIS A 2 9.56 13.58 -10.48
C HIS A 2 10.12 13.81 -9.06
N ARG A 3 9.41 14.65 -8.29
CA ARG A 3 9.69 14.93 -6.88
C ARG A 3 8.66 14.17 -6.05
N THR A 4 9.10 13.37 -5.09
CA THR A 4 8.20 12.66 -4.16
C THR A 4 7.38 13.69 -3.38
N THR A 5 6.10 13.84 -3.73
CA THR A 5 5.15 14.69 -3.02
C THR A 5 4.53 13.91 -1.86
N ARG A 6 4.32 14.60 -0.73
CA ARG A 6 3.55 14.07 0.41
C ARG A 6 2.29 14.93 0.53
N ILE A 7 1.15 14.35 0.19
CA ILE A 7 -0.19 14.96 0.27
C ILE A 7 -0.90 14.35 1.47
N LYS A 8 -1.73 15.10 2.20
CA LYS A 8 -2.47 14.52 3.33
C LYS A 8 -3.64 13.70 2.79
N ILE A 9 -3.86 12.51 3.33
CA ILE A 9 -4.99 11.65 2.92
C ILE A 9 -6.34 12.38 3.07
N THR A 10 -6.48 13.25 4.06
CA THR A 10 -7.66 14.11 4.27
C THR A 10 -7.99 15.04 3.10
N GLU A 11 -7.01 15.43 2.30
CA GLU A 11 -7.19 16.25 1.09
C GLU A 11 -7.69 15.40 -0.10
N LEU A 12 -7.46 14.08 -0.06
CA LEU A 12 -7.91 13.11 -1.07
C LEU A 12 -9.25 12.45 -0.71
N ASN A 13 -9.59 12.37 0.59
CA ASN A 13 -10.80 11.73 1.10
C ASN A 13 -12.11 12.07 0.34
N PRO A 14 -12.39 13.33 -0.08
CA PRO A 14 -13.58 13.65 -0.87
C PRO A 14 -13.72 12.87 -2.19
N HIS A 15 -12.62 12.32 -2.71
CA HIS A 15 -12.56 11.52 -3.94
C HIS A 15 -12.45 10.01 -3.69
N LEU A 16 -12.37 9.57 -2.43
CA LEU A 16 -12.13 8.18 -2.03
C LEU A 16 -13.23 7.59 -1.13
N MET A 17 -14.22 8.39 -0.72
CA MET A 17 -15.28 8.01 0.20
C MET A 17 -16.66 7.91 -0.46
N CYS A 18 -17.45 6.93 -0.03
CA CYS A 18 -18.82 6.70 -0.48
C CYS A 18 -19.82 7.49 0.38
N VAL A 19 -20.55 8.41 -0.24
CA VAL A 19 -21.57 9.25 0.43
C VAL A 19 -22.68 8.44 1.13
N LEU A 20 -23.00 7.23 0.64
CA LEU A 20 -24.05 6.37 1.21
C LEU A 20 -23.67 5.70 2.54
N CYS A 21 -22.39 5.67 2.92
CA CYS A 21 -21.94 5.04 4.18
C CYS A 21 -20.85 5.80 4.94
N GLY A 22 -20.31 6.89 4.39
CA GLY A 22 -19.24 7.70 5.02
C GLY A 22 -17.87 7.03 5.07
N GLY A 23 -17.72 5.78 4.62
CA GLY A 23 -16.46 5.06 4.55
C GLY A 23 -15.78 5.13 3.17
N TYR A 24 -14.54 4.66 3.09
CA TYR A 24 -13.83 4.50 1.81
C TYR A 24 -14.56 3.52 0.86
N PHE A 25 -14.33 3.66 -0.45
CA PHE A 25 -14.87 2.72 -1.43
C PHE A 25 -14.35 1.29 -1.21
N ILE A 26 -15.30 0.35 -1.09
CA ILE A 26 -15.11 -1.09 -1.11
C ILE A 26 -16.01 -1.65 -2.23
N ASP A 27 -15.42 -2.45 -3.12
CA ASP A 27 -16.02 -2.86 -4.40
C ASP A 27 -16.64 -1.65 -5.13
N ALA A 28 -15.83 -0.64 -5.47
CA ALA A 28 -16.27 0.59 -6.13
C ALA A 28 -17.14 0.27 -7.35
N THR A 29 -18.28 0.94 -7.45
CA THR A 29 -19.33 0.69 -8.43
C THR A 29 -19.89 2.03 -8.90
N THR A 30 -19.78 2.30 -10.19
CA THR A 30 -20.07 3.60 -10.81
C THR A 30 -21.34 3.52 -11.65
N ILE A 31 -22.20 4.54 -11.54
CA ILE A 31 -23.39 4.72 -12.39
C ILE A 31 -22.94 5.22 -13.76
N ILE A 32 -23.33 4.54 -14.84
CA ILE A 32 -22.87 4.87 -16.21
C ILE A 32 -23.34 6.27 -16.63
N GLU A 33 -24.62 6.58 -16.41
CA GLU A 33 -25.30 7.80 -16.92
C GLU A 33 -24.76 9.12 -16.33
N CYS A 34 -24.10 9.09 -15.16
CA CYS A 34 -23.65 10.29 -14.46
C CYS A 34 -22.27 10.16 -13.78
N LEU A 35 -21.57 9.04 -13.98
CA LEU A 35 -20.23 8.73 -13.44
C LEU A 35 -20.04 8.91 -11.92
N HIS A 36 -21.12 8.85 -11.15
CA HIS A 36 -21.05 8.86 -9.68
C HIS A 36 -20.77 7.46 -9.13
N SER A 37 -19.81 7.37 -8.22
CA SER A 37 -19.28 6.12 -7.66
C SER A 37 -19.67 5.89 -6.20
N PHE A 38 -19.88 4.62 -5.86
CA PHE A 38 -20.37 4.15 -4.57
C PHE A 38 -19.77 2.77 -4.24
N CYS A 39 -19.88 2.29 -3.00
CA CYS A 39 -19.60 0.89 -2.69
C CYS A 39 -20.70 -0.01 -3.28
N LYS A 40 -20.36 -1.12 -3.94
CA LYS A 40 -21.28 -2.12 -4.53
C LYS A 40 -22.51 -2.40 -3.69
N MET A 41 -22.32 -2.82 -2.44
CA MET A 41 -23.42 -3.18 -1.53
C MET A 41 -24.31 -1.99 -1.16
N CYS A 42 -23.77 -0.77 -1.12
CA CYS A 42 -24.53 0.45 -0.80
C CYS A 42 -25.43 0.86 -1.96
N ILE A 43 -24.90 0.90 -3.19
CA ILE A 43 -25.66 1.34 -4.35
C ILE A 43 -26.66 0.27 -4.84
N VAL A 44 -26.33 -1.02 -4.73
CA VAL A 44 -27.30 -2.09 -5.00
C VAL A 44 -28.51 -1.98 -4.07
N ARG A 45 -28.29 -1.88 -2.76
CA ARG A 45 -29.38 -1.72 -1.76
C ARG A 45 -30.18 -0.44 -1.93
N TYR A 46 -29.54 0.67 -2.29
CA TYR A 46 -30.24 1.92 -2.58
C TYR A 46 -31.13 1.80 -3.85
N LEU A 47 -30.64 1.11 -4.88
CA LEU A 47 -31.36 0.92 -6.15
C LEU A 47 -32.44 -0.19 -6.11
N GLU A 48 -32.63 -0.83 -4.96
CA GLU A 48 -33.82 -1.64 -4.67
C GLU A 48 -35.06 -0.77 -4.38
N THR A 49 -34.86 0.45 -3.86
CA THR A 49 -35.95 1.37 -3.49
C THR A 49 -36.06 2.59 -4.40
N SER A 50 -34.95 3.04 -5.01
CA SER A 50 -34.89 4.21 -5.89
C SER A 50 -34.40 3.87 -7.30
N LYS A 51 -34.70 4.73 -8.28
CA LYS A 51 -34.22 4.65 -9.66
C LYS A 51 -33.36 5.84 -10.07
N TYR A 52 -33.03 6.72 -9.13
CA TYR A 52 -32.35 8.00 -9.36
C TYR A 52 -30.98 8.01 -8.67
N CYS A 53 -30.06 8.86 -9.10
CA CYS A 53 -28.73 8.94 -8.51
C CYS A 53 -28.76 9.64 -7.13
N PRO A 54 -28.17 9.06 -6.06
CA PRO A 54 -28.12 9.67 -4.71
C PRO A 54 -27.45 11.05 -4.58
N ILE A 55 -26.84 11.57 -5.66
CA ILE A 55 -26.04 12.81 -5.64
C ILE A 55 -26.62 13.90 -6.56
N CYS A 56 -27.28 13.51 -7.66
CA CYS A 56 -27.73 14.45 -8.69
C CYS A 56 -29.11 14.13 -9.29
N ASP A 57 -29.85 13.17 -8.71
CA ASP A 57 -31.21 12.76 -9.11
C ASP A 57 -31.41 12.37 -10.59
N VAL A 58 -30.32 12.19 -11.35
CA VAL A 58 -30.36 11.62 -12.71
C VAL A 58 -30.93 10.21 -12.67
N GLN A 59 -31.90 9.90 -13.53
CA GLN A 59 -32.51 8.57 -13.59
C GLN A 59 -31.50 7.54 -14.10
N VAL A 60 -31.15 6.57 -13.25
CA VAL A 60 -30.16 5.52 -13.53
C VAL A 60 -30.65 4.61 -14.66
N HIS A 61 -31.92 4.18 -14.62
CA HIS A 61 -32.58 3.43 -15.69
C HIS A 61 -34.10 3.41 -15.47
N LYS A 62 -34.90 3.38 -16.56
CA LYS A 62 -36.38 3.46 -16.53
C LYS A 62 -37.04 2.36 -15.68
N THR A 63 -36.61 1.10 -15.88
CA THR A 63 -37.19 -0.08 -15.22
C THR A 63 -36.25 -0.74 -14.20
N LYS A 64 -35.11 -1.25 -14.65
CA LYS A 64 -34.11 -1.99 -13.84
C LYS A 64 -32.80 -1.19 -13.63
N PRO A 65 -32.65 -0.40 -12.55
CA PRO A 65 -31.47 0.45 -12.31
C PRO A 65 -30.14 -0.33 -12.23
N LEU A 66 -30.16 -1.58 -11.75
CA LEU A 66 -28.98 -2.45 -11.69
C LEU A 66 -28.33 -2.76 -13.05
N LEU A 67 -28.99 -2.50 -14.19
CA LEU A 67 -28.40 -2.67 -15.52
C LEU A 67 -27.40 -1.57 -15.88
N ASN A 68 -27.51 -0.39 -15.26
CA ASN A 68 -26.74 0.82 -15.59
C ASN A 68 -25.69 1.19 -14.53
N ILE A 69 -25.25 0.21 -13.73
CA ILE A 69 -24.10 0.31 -12.82
C ILE A 69 -23.00 -0.68 -13.24
N ARG A 70 -21.73 -0.32 -13.04
CA ARG A 70 -20.56 -1.17 -13.36
C ARG A 70 -19.53 -1.13 -12.24
N SER A 71 -18.88 -2.27 -11.99
CA SER A 71 -17.73 -2.33 -11.08
C SER A 71 -16.56 -1.52 -11.64
N ASP A 72 -16.06 -0.58 -10.86
CA ASP A 72 -15.00 0.35 -11.22
C ASP A 72 -13.67 -0.11 -10.62
N LYS A 73 -13.04 -1.10 -11.27
CA LYS A 73 -11.79 -1.66 -10.74
C LYS A 73 -10.64 -0.65 -10.76
N THR A 74 -10.66 0.34 -11.66
CA THR A 74 -9.65 1.40 -11.70
C THR A 74 -9.76 2.31 -10.47
N LEU A 75 -10.97 2.78 -10.13
CA LEU A 75 -11.17 3.55 -8.90
C LEU A 75 -10.86 2.71 -7.66
N GLN A 76 -11.25 1.43 -7.63
CA GLN A 76 -10.95 0.56 -6.48
C GLN A 76 -9.45 0.31 -6.30
N ASP A 77 -8.71 0.07 -7.39
CA ASP A 77 -7.26 -0.11 -7.36
C ASP A 77 -6.55 1.20 -6.95
N ILE A 78 -7.09 2.38 -7.29
CA ILE A 78 -6.61 3.69 -6.82
C ILE A 78 -6.84 3.83 -5.31
N VAL A 79 -8.06 3.56 -4.83
CA VAL A 79 -8.44 3.68 -3.41
C VAL A 79 -7.60 2.74 -2.53
N TYR A 80 -7.42 1.48 -2.96
CA TYR A 80 -6.60 0.52 -2.22
C TYR A 80 -5.09 0.82 -2.25
N LYS A 81 -4.58 1.59 -3.23
CA LYS A 81 -3.18 2.05 -3.26
C LYS A 81 -2.94 3.33 -2.46
N LEU A 82 -3.94 4.22 -2.39
CA LEU A 82 -3.83 5.51 -1.71
C LEU A 82 -4.15 5.45 -0.21
N VAL A 83 -5.02 4.53 0.23
CA VAL A 83 -5.43 4.40 1.65
C VAL A 83 -4.61 3.28 2.33
N PRO A 84 -3.64 3.62 3.22
CA PRO A 84 -2.74 2.62 3.81
C PRO A 84 -3.50 1.52 4.57
N GLY A 85 -3.15 0.27 4.30
CA GLY A 85 -3.71 -0.90 4.98
C GLY A 85 -5.18 -1.22 4.66
N LEU A 86 -5.90 -0.40 3.87
CA LEU A 86 -7.34 -0.60 3.61
C LEU A 86 -7.63 -1.99 3.02
N PHE A 87 -6.86 -2.39 2.00
CA PHE A 87 -6.96 -3.72 1.40
C PHE A 87 -6.61 -4.84 2.39
N LYS A 88 -5.51 -4.70 3.15
CA LYS A 88 -5.08 -5.67 4.18
C LYS A 88 -6.20 -5.88 5.23
N ASN A 89 -6.89 -4.81 5.62
CA ASN A 89 -8.00 -4.81 6.57
C ASN A 89 -9.30 -5.41 5.99
N GLU A 90 -9.66 -5.08 4.75
CA GLU A 90 -10.85 -5.62 4.08
C GLU A 90 -10.71 -7.13 3.81
N MET A 91 -9.56 -7.57 3.28
CA MET A 91 -9.26 -8.99 3.10
C MET A 91 -9.14 -9.76 4.42
N LYS A 92 -8.87 -9.07 5.55
CA LYS A 92 -9.00 -9.68 6.88
C LYS A 92 -10.47 -9.85 7.27
N ARG A 93 -11.30 -8.80 7.15
CA ARG A 93 -12.74 -8.84 7.47
C ARG A 93 -13.49 -9.94 6.72
N ARG A 94 -13.20 -10.12 5.41
CA ARG A 94 -13.78 -11.20 4.60
C ARG A 94 -13.43 -12.58 5.17
N ARG A 95 -12.14 -12.85 5.44
CA ARG A 95 -11.71 -14.13 6.03
C ARG A 95 -12.24 -14.35 7.43
N ASP A 96 -12.23 -13.33 8.29
CA ASP A 96 -12.81 -13.38 9.64
C ASP A 96 -14.31 -13.77 9.58
N PHE A 97 -15.05 -13.24 8.61
CA PHE A 97 -16.46 -13.55 8.40
C PHE A 97 -16.68 -14.99 7.93
N TYR A 98 -16.00 -15.45 6.87
CA TYR A 98 -16.18 -16.82 6.37
C TYR A 98 -15.71 -17.88 7.37
N ALA A 99 -14.61 -17.65 8.09
CA ALA A 99 -14.15 -18.54 9.16
C ALA A 99 -15.19 -18.70 10.30
N ALA A 100 -16.01 -17.68 10.54
CA ALA A 100 -17.12 -17.74 11.50
C ALA A 100 -18.43 -18.32 10.91
N HIS A 101 -18.55 -18.48 9.59
CA HIS A 101 -19.76 -18.96 8.91
C HIS A 101 -19.49 -20.07 7.86
N PRO A 102 -18.91 -21.24 8.23
CA PRO A 102 -18.49 -22.27 7.24
C PRO A 102 -19.64 -22.87 6.40
N SER A 103 -20.90 -22.70 6.81
CA SER A 103 -22.07 -23.15 6.05
C SER A 103 -22.40 -22.26 4.83
N VAL A 104 -21.82 -21.06 4.74
CA VAL A 104 -22.06 -20.10 3.65
C VAL A 104 -21.10 -20.34 2.46
N ASP A 105 -20.04 -21.13 2.66
CA ASP A 105 -18.99 -21.35 1.65
C ASP A 105 -19.41 -22.17 0.41
N ALA A 106 -20.52 -22.91 0.48
CA ALA A 106 -20.88 -23.89 -0.54
C ALA A 106 -21.27 -23.30 -1.91
N THR A 107 -21.54 -21.99 -2.02
CA THR A 107 -22.13 -21.39 -3.22
C THR A 107 -21.49 -20.07 -3.67
N ASN A 108 -20.71 -20.16 -4.76
CA ASN A 108 -20.45 -19.10 -5.76
C ASN A 108 -19.67 -17.82 -5.38
N GLY A 109 -19.03 -17.73 -4.21
CA GLY A 109 -18.02 -16.69 -3.94
C GLY A 109 -16.69 -16.95 -4.67
N SER A 110 -16.02 -15.91 -5.17
CA SER A 110 -14.63 -16.01 -5.64
C SER A 110 -13.63 -15.97 -4.48
N ASN A 111 -12.35 -16.24 -4.76
CA ASN A 111 -11.30 -16.17 -3.73
C ASN A 111 -11.11 -14.72 -3.21
N GLU A 112 -11.25 -13.69 -4.06
CA GLU A 112 -11.23 -12.27 -3.67
C GLU A 112 -12.45 -11.90 -2.80
N ASP A 113 -13.61 -12.54 -3.00
CA ASP A 113 -14.79 -12.38 -2.13
C ASP A 113 -14.57 -13.02 -0.73
N ARG A 114 -13.80 -14.12 -0.65
CA ARG A 114 -13.38 -14.73 0.63
C ARG A 114 -12.29 -13.96 1.36
N GLY A 115 -11.57 -13.08 0.66
CA GLY A 115 -10.32 -12.47 1.14
C GLY A 115 -9.10 -13.40 1.01
N GLU A 116 -9.22 -14.49 0.25
CA GLU A 116 -8.15 -15.41 -0.12
C GLU A 116 -7.41 -14.87 -1.35
N VAL A 117 -6.45 -13.97 -1.10
CA VAL A 117 -5.62 -13.38 -2.15
C VAL A 117 -4.29 -14.13 -2.20
N ALA A 118 -4.04 -14.84 -3.30
CA ALA A 118 -2.76 -15.48 -3.57
C ALA A 118 -1.62 -14.45 -3.59
N ASP A 119 -0.41 -14.84 -3.19
CA ASP A 119 0.75 -13.92 -3.16
C ASP A 119 1.08 -13.31 -4.53
N GLU A 120 0.77 -14.02 -5.62
CA GLU A 120 0.94 -13.57 -7.01
C GLU A 120 -0.09 -12.50 -7.42
N ASP A 121 -1.31 -12.51 -6.84
CA ASP A 121 -2.35 -11.51 -7.09
C ASP A 121 -2.27 -10.31 -6.14
N LYS A 122 -1.24 -10.23 -5.29
CA LYS A 122 -0.92 -9.02 -4.51
C LYS A 122 -0.39 -7.91 -5.43
N ARG A 123 -1.30 -7.27 -6.16
CA ARG A 123 -1.07 -6.08 -7.02
C ARG A 123 -0.77 -4.80 -6.25
N ILE A 124 -0.94 -4.85 -4.93
CA ILE A 124 -0.61 -3.78 -4.00
C ILE A 124 0.71 -4.17 -3.32
N ILE A 125 1.67 -3.27 -3.43
CA ILE A 125 2.92 -3.23 -2.70
C ILE A 125 2.80 -2.05 -1.74
N THR A 126 3.11 -2.25 -0.47
CA THR A 126 3.22 -1.19 0.54
C THR A 126 4.66 -1.03 1.02
N ASP A 127 4.98 0.10 1.65
CA ASP A 127 6.36 0.48 2.01
C ASP A 127 6.97 -0.36 3.14
N ASP A 128 6.12 -0.99 3.97
CA ASP A 128 6.48 -2.00 4.99
C ASP A 128 6.86 -3.39 4.43
N GLU A 129 6.54 -3.69 3.17
CA GLU A 129 6.70 -5.05 2.63
C GLU A 129 8.14 -5.36 2.23
N ILE A 130 8.55 -6.63 2.40
CA ILE A 130 9.83 -7.14 1.90
C ILE A 130 9.67 -7.59 0.46
N ILE A 131 10.48 -7.00 -0.43
CA ILE A 131 10.61 -7.40 -1.83
C ILE A 131 11.82 -8.33 -1.97
N SER A 132 11.59 -9.48 -2.62
CA SER A 132 12.67 -10.35 -3.09
C SER A 132 13.14 -9.85 -4.45
N LEU A 133 14.45 -9.60 -4.60
CA LEU A 133 15.08 -9.15 -5.83
C LEU A 133 16.31 -9.99 -6.18
N SER A 134 16.68 -9.97 -7.45
CA SER A 134 17.93 -10.54 -7.94
C SER A 134 18.78 -9.43 -8.55
N ILE A 135 20.10 -9.50 -8.39
CA ILE A 135 21.03 -8.51 -8.93
C ILE A 135 22.26 -9.17 -9.55
N GLU A 136 22.48 -8.90 -10.83
CA GLU A 136 23.59 -9.46 -11.63
C GLU A 136 24.46 -8.37 -12.26
N PHE A 137 25.72 -8.70 -12.54
CA PHE A 137 26.58 -7.80 -13.32
C PHE A 137 26.17 -7.84 -14.80
N PHE A 138 25.95 -6.66 -15.39
CA PHE A 138 25.60 -6.52 -16.79
C PHE A 138 26.81 -6.84 -17.68
N ASN A 139 26.81 -8.01 -18.31
CA ASN A 139 27.77 -8.39 -19.33
C ASN A 139 27.24 -8.02 -20.74
N PRO A 140 27.82 -7.03 -21.44
CA PRO A 140 27.38 -6.66 -22.80
C PRO A 140 27.58 -7.78 -23.82
N LYS A 141 28.49 -8.73 -23.56
CA LYS A 141 28.87 -9.80 -24.50
C LYS A 141 27.93 -11.00 -24.47
N ALA A 142 27.20 -11.23 -23.37
CA ALA A 142 26.31 -12.39 -23.22
C ALA A 142 25.24 -12.45 -24.33
N LYS A 143 24.62 -11.29 -24.64
CA LYS A 143 23.62 -11.12 -25.71
C LYS A 143 24.08 -11.51 -27.12
N ILE A 144 25.38 -11.73 -27.34
CA ILE A 144 25.94 -12.18 -28.62
C ILE A 144 26.04 -13.72 -28.66
N GLN A 145 26.20 -14.37 -27.50
CA GLN A 145 26.41 -15.82 -27.38
C GLN A 145 25.09 -16.60 -27.36
N ASP A 146 24.01 -16.00 -26.84
CA ASP A 146 22.63 -16.52 -26.88
C ASP A 146 22.10 -16.86 -28.31
N VAL A 147 22.80 -16.41 -29.36
CA VAL A 147 22.42 -16.61 -30.78
C VAL A 147 23.16 -17.79 -31.43
N VAL A 148 24.17 -18.38 -30.78
CA VAL A 148 25.16 -19.24 -31.47
C VAL A 148 25.25 -20.68 -30.91
N GLU A 149 24.98 -20.91 -29.62
CA GLU A 149 25.28 -22.21 -28.98
C GLU A 149 24.04 -23.01 -28.52
N ASP A 150 23.29 -23.57 -29.48
CA ASP A 150 22.57 -24.83 -29.22
C ASP A 150 23.58 -26.00 -29.15
N LYS A 151 24.10 -26.27 -27.95
CA LYS A 151 24.33 -27.61 -27.36
C LYS A 151 25.22 -27.59 -26.12
N GLY A 152 24.85 -28.40 -25.14
CA GLY A 152 25.82 -29.07 -24.27
C GLY A 152 26.26 -28.34 -23.00
N SER A 153 25.38 -28.34 -22.00
CA SER A 153 25.71 -28.51 -20.58
C SER A 153 26.97 -27.80 -20.04
N LYS A 154 26.80 -26.54 -19.62
CA LYS A 154 27.66 -25.92 -18.58
C LYS A 154 26.78 -25.27 -17.52
N GLU A 155 27.11 -25.50 -16.26
CA GLU A 155 26.67 -24.63 -15.17
C GLU A 155 27.47 -23.32 -15.23
N GLU A 156 27.13 -22.43 -16.17
CA GLU A 156 27.72 -21.09 -16.19
C GLU A 156 27.34 -20.37 -14.89
N GLY A 157 28.34 -20.16 -14.03
CA GLY A 157 28.14 -19.82 -12.62
C GLY A 157 27.15 -18.67 -12.44
N ASN A 158 26.05 -18.95 -11.73
CA ASN A 158 24.90 -18.05 -11.61
C ASN A 158 25.28 -16.76 -10.86
N ASN A 159 25.77 -15.77 -11.60
CA ASN A 159 26.25 -14.48 -11.08
C ASN A 159 25.12 -13.56 -10.57
N LYS A 160 23.87 -14.03 -10.54
CA LYS A 160 22.73 -13.40 -9.86
C LYS A 160 22.88 -13.60 -8.35
N ARG A 161 22.99 -12.50 -7.60
CA ARG A 161 22.84 -12.51 -6.14
C ARG A 161 21.40 -12.18 -5.77
N TYR A 162 20.79 -12.98 -4.91
CA TYR A 162 19.43 -12.74 -4.42
C TYR A 162 19.47 -11.94 -3.12
N LEU A 163 18.53 -11.01 -2.96
CA LEU A 163 18.42 -10.11 -1.80
C LEU A 163 16.95 -9.96 -1.40
N GLN A 164 16.71 -9.90 -0.09
CA GLN A 164 15.45 -9.43 0.47
C GLN A 164 15.65 -8.01 0.99
N CYS A 165 14.78 -7.07 0.59
CA CYS A 165 14.90 -5.66 0.91
C CYS A 165 13.52 -5.04 1.17
N PRO A 166 13.37 -4.14 2.16
CA PRO A 166 12.13 -3.36 2.32
C PRO A 166 11.79 -2.58 1.05
N ALA A 167 10.51 -2.51 0.69
CA ALA A 167 10.03 -1.91 -0.54
C ALA A 167 10.40 -0.42 -0.66
N ALA A 168 10.52 0.28 0.48
CA ALA A 168 11.02 1.65 0.60
C ALA A 168 12.53 1.83 0.33
N MET A 169 13.31 0.77 0.12
CA MET A 169 14.74 0.88 -0.21
C MET A 169 14.93 1.54 -1.58
N THR A 170 15.85 2.50 -1.69
CA THR A 170 16.10 3.24 -2.94
C THR A 170 17.21 2.64 -3.80
N VAL A 171 17.21 2.98 -5.10
CA VAL A 171 18.33 2.74 -6.03
C VAL A 171 19.65 3.31 -5.49
N MET A 172 19.62 4.46 -4.81
CA MET A 172 20.80 5.01 -4.12
C MET A 172 21.33 4.04 -3.04
N HIS A 173 20.46 3.36 -2.29
CA HIS A 173 20.88 2.39 -1.27
C HIS A 173 21.52 1.16 -1.93
N LEU A 174 20.89 0.60 -2.97
CA LEU A 174 21.48 -0.49 -3.76
C LEU A 174 22.85 -0.12 -4.35
N ARG A 175 23.00 1.11 -4.86
CA ARG A 175 24.29 1.58 -5.41
C ARG A 175 25.38 1.67 -4.34
N LYS A 176 25.05 2.18 -3.15
CA LYS A 176 25.98 2.23 -2.00
C LYS A 176 26.36 0.82 -1.54
N PHE A 177 25.38 -0.08 -1.44
CA PHE A 177 25.59 -1.50 -1.13
C PHE A 177 26.54 -2.16 -2.14
N LEU A 178 26.25 -2.09 -3.45
CA LEU A 178 27.09 -2.65 -4.50
C LEU A 178 28.52 -2.10 -4.46
N ARG A 179 28.67 -0.78 -4.27
CA ARG A 179 29.98 -0.14 -4.16
C ARG A 179 30.81 -0.74 -3.02
N SER A 180 30.21 -0.90 -1.83
CA SER A 180 30.89 -1.47 -0.67
C SER A 180 31.10 -2.99 -0.78
N LYS A 181 30.13 -3.73 -1.35
CA LYS A 181 30.17 -5.19 -1.42
C LYS A 181 31.12 -5.74 -2.48
N MET A 182 31.42 -4.94 -3.49
CA MET A 182 32.31 -5.27 -4.62
C MET A 182 33.57 -4.38 -4.66
N ASP A 183 33.86 -3.66 -3.57
CA ASP A 183 34.98 -2.70 -3.39
C ASP A 183 35.27 -1.79 -4.59
N ILE A 184 34.23 -1.12 -5.10
CA ILE A 184 34.31 -0.35 -6.35
C ILE A 184 34.86 1.07 -6.07
N PRO A 185 36.03 1.46 -6.60
CA PRO A 185 36.63 2.76 -6.30
C PRO A 185 35.79 3.97 -6.72
N CYS A 186 35.99 5.11 -6.06
CA CYS A 186 35.24 6.36 -6.34
C CYS A 186 35.49 6.94 -7.75
N THR A 187 36.58 6.53 -8.40
CA THR A 187 36.91 6.75 -9.82
C THR A 187 35.98 6.01 -10.79
N PHE A 188 35.09 5.14 -10.30
CA PHE A 188 34.04 4.49 -11.08
C PHE A 188 32.64 4.86 -10.59
N GLN A 189 31.70 4.98 -11.52
CA GLN A 189 30.27 5.13 -11.28
C GLN A 189 29.59 3.75 -11.39
N VAL A 190 28.74 3.44 -10.42
CA VAL A 190 27.87 2.25 -10.43
C VAL A 190 26.48 2.69 -10.88
N GLU A 191 25.96 2.08 -11.95
CA GLU A 191 24.57 2.23 -12.39
C GLU A 191 23.80 0.95 -12.08
N VAL A 192 22.62 1.08 -11.47
CA VAL A 192 21.64 0.01 -11.32
C VAL A 192 20.60 0.18 -12.42
N MET A 193 20.16 -0.93 -13.00
CA MET A 193 19.34 -0.98 -14.19
C MET A 193 18.19 -1.97 -14.02
N TYR A 194 17.06 -1.68 -14.66
CA TYR A 194 16.04 -2.68 -14.98
C TYR A 194 16.17 -2.99 -16.48
N GLU A 195 16.25 -4.26 -16.84
CA GLU A 195 16.60 -4.71 -18.21
C GLU A 195 17.89 -4.04 -18.74
N ASP A 196 17.80 -3.04 -19.62
CA ASP A 196 18.92 -2.23 -20.14
C ASP A 196 18.88 -0.75 -19.67
N GLU A 197 17.82 -0.32 -18.96
CA GLU A 197 17.56 1.08 -18.61
C GLU A 197 18.18 1.50 -17.25
N PRO A 198 18.93 2.62 -17.18
CA PRO A 198 19.50 3.12 -15.93
C PRO A 198 18.47 3.84 -15.04
N LEU A 199 18.20 3.23 -13.89
CA LEU A 199 17.23 3.67 -12.89
C LEU A 199 17.68 4.92 -12.13
N LYS A 200 16.73 5.72 -11.64
CA LYS A 200 17.01 6.97 -10.93
C LYS A 200 17.24 6.73 -9.44
N ASP A 201 18.22 7.43 -8.87
CA ASP A 201 18.65 7.36 -7.45
C ASP A 201 17.52 7.34 -6.43
N TYR A 202 16.46 8.10 -6.69
CA TYR A 202 15.33 8.35 -5.80
C TYR A 202 14.17 7.36 -5.98
N TYR A 203 14.21 6.48 -6.99
CA TYR A 203 13.22 5.40 -7.10
C TYR A 203 13.43 4.40 -5.96
N THR A 204 12.35 4.02 -5.31
CA THR A 204 12.26 2.89 -4.38
C THR A 204 12.06 1.56 -5.14
N LEU A 205 12.23 0.42 -4.47
CA LEU A 205 11.86 -0.88 -5.03
C LEU A 205 10.36 -0.98 -5.33
N MET A 206 9.53 -0.32 -4.50
CA MET A 206 8.09 -0.13 -4.74
C MET A 206 7.85 0.64 -6.05
N ASP A 207 8.55 1.76 -6.28
CA ASP A 207 8.43 2.54 -7.53
C ASP A 207 8.82 1.70 -8.75
N ILE A 208 9.96 0.99 -8.69
CA ILE A 208 10.43 0.14 -9.81
C ILE A 208 9.38 -0.94 -10.13
N ALA A 209 8.88 -1.62 -9.10
CA ALA A 209 7.88 -2.67 -9.27
C ALA A 209 6.57 -2.15 -9.90
N TYR A 210 6.11 -0.95 -9.53
CA TYR A 210 4.94 -0.34 -10.16
C TYR A 210 5.22 0.18 -11.58
N ILE A 211 6.35 0.85 -11.81
CA ILE A 211 6.72 1.43 -13.12
C ILE A 211 6.84 0.33 -14.19
N TYR A 212 7.53 -0.77 -13.87
CA TYR A 212 7.73 -1.89 -14.79
C TYR A 212 6.68 -3.01 -14.60
N THR A 213 5.62 -2.76 -13.82
CA THR A 213 4.47 -3.65 -13.61
C THR A 213 4.80 -5.08 -13.12
N TRP A 214 5.88 -5.24 -12.36
CA TRP A 214 6.36 -6.53 -11.85
C TRP A 214 5.32 -7.21 -10.95
N ARG A 215 4.97 -8.46 -11.27
CA ARG A 215 3.83 -9.20 -10.68
C ARG A 215 4.22 -10.23 -9.61
N ARG A 216 5.40 -10.12 -8.99
CA ARG A 216 5.91 -11.10 -8.01
C ARG A 216 6.19 -12.52 -8.56
N ASN A 217 6.04 -12.73 -9.88
CA ASN A 217 6.45 -13.93 -10.63
C ASN A 217 7.98 -14.17 -10.58
N GLY A 218 8.49 -14.60 -9.42
CA GLY A 218 9.92 -14.63 -9.13
C GLY A 218 10.49 -13.25 -8.75
N PRO A 219 11.75 -13.20 -8.27
CA PRO A 219 12.35 -12.01 -7.69
C PRO A 219 12.55 -10.89 -8.72
N LEU A 220 12.37 -9.63 -8.31
CA LEU A 220 12.54 -8.43 -9.15
C LEU A 220 13.93 -8.43 -9.83
N PRO A 221 14.03 -8.50 -11.17
CA PRO A 221 15.30 -8.64 -11.86
C PRO A 221 15.99 -7.29 -12.07
N LEU A 222 17.08 -7.05 -11.34
CA LEU A 222 17.93 -5.88 -11.50
C LEU A 222 19.29 -6.27 -12.07
N LYS A 223 19.92 -5.36 -12.81
CA LYS A 223 21.29 -5.48 -13.30
C LYS A 223 22.12 -4.32 -12.78
N TYR A 224 23.44 -4.45 -12.74
CA TYR A 224 24.32 -3.31 -12.49
C TYR A 224 25.52 -3.29 -13.43
N ARG A 225 25.97 -2.09 -13.80
CA ARG A 225 27.21 -1.87 -14.55
C ARG A 225 28.10 -0.86 -13.86
N VAL A 226 29.39 -0.99 -14.12
CA VAL A 226 30.44 -0.09 -13.62
C VAL A 226 31.03 0.66 -14.82
N ARG A 227 31.04 1.99 -14.78
CA ARG A 227 31.68 2.84 -15.80
C ARG A 227 32.77 3.72 -15.18
N PRO A 228 33.84 4.08 -15.90
CA PRO A 228 34.75 5.15 -15.48
C PRO A 228 33.98 6.45 -15.20
N ASN A 229 34.31 7.11 -14.08
CA ASN A 229 33.69 8.35 -13.65
C ASN A 229 34.38 9.54 -14.35
N CYS A 230 33.98 9.84 -15.58
CA CYS A 230 34.60 10.85 -16.46
C CYS A 230 34.39 12.32 -16.02
N LYS A 231 34.62 12.62 -14.73
CA LYS A 231 34.89 13.97 -14.26
C LYS A 231 36.21 14.41 -14.89
N LYS A 232 36.17 15.43 -15.75
CA LYS A 232 37.38 16.03 -16.34
C LYS A 232 38.35 16.42 -15.22
N MET A 233 39.53 15.82 -15.18
CA MET A 233 40.63 16.30 -14.34
C MET A 233 40.98 17.71 -14.80
N LYS A 234 40.87 18.70 -13.92
CA LYS A 234 41.35 20.05 -14.17
C LYS A 234 42.87 20.07 -13.94
N ILE A 235 43.63 19.77 -14.99
CA ILE A 235 45.10 19.76 -14.96
C ILE A 235 45.64 21.18 -15.14
N SER A 236 46.51 21.59 -14.22
CA SER A 236 47.33 22.82 -14.21
C SER A 236 48.21 22.77 -12.94
N HIS A 237 49.55 22.75 -12.95
CA HIS A 237 50.56 22.89 -14.01
C HIS A 237 51.74 21.88 -13.84
N PRO A 238 52.62 21.71 -14.86
CA PRO A 238 53.86 20.91 -14.79
C PRO A 238 55.04 21.64 -14.09
N PRO A 239 56.22 20.98 -13.88
CA PRO A 239 57.20 21.41 -12.87
C PRO A 239 58.50 22.07 -13.39
N GLU A 240 59.22 22.72 -12.48
CA GLU A 240 60.64 23.13 -12.59
C GLU A 240 61.39 22.84 -11.26
N GLY A 241 62.72 22.81 -11.30
CA GLY A 241 63.67 22.66 -10.17
C GLY A 241 65.08 23.09 -10.63
N PRO A 242 66.21 22.68 -10.00
CA PRO A 242 66.44 21.97 -8.73
C PRO A 242 67.48 22.69 -7.80
N ASN A 243 67.97 22.01 -6.75
CA ASN A 243 69.12 22.39 -5.86
C ASN A 243 68.85 23.60 -4.90
N CYS A 244 69.55 23.83 -3.76
CA CYS A 244 70.59 23.07 -3.04
C CYS A 244 70.64 23.40 -1.52
N ALA A 245 71.23 22.48 -0.73
CA ALA A 245 72.03 22.64 0.51
C ALA A 245 71.68 23.67 1.64
N ALA A 246 71.39 23.09 2.82
CA ALA A 246 72.07 23.30 4.14
C ALA A 246 71.83 24.55 5.04
N GLN A 247 72.10 24.31 6.35
CA GLN A 247 72.20 25.23 7.51
C GLN A 247 70.89 25.94 7.95
N SER A 248 70.40 26.02 9.21
CA SER A 248 70.85 25.78 10.61
C SER A 248 71.00 27.07 11.44
N GLU A 249 70.53 27.01 12.70
CA GLU A 249 70.73 27.97 13.83
C GLU A 249 69.85 29.25 13.83
N SER A 250 69.40 29.82 14.96
CA SER A 250 69.33 29.33 16.37
C SER A 250 68.32 30.15 17.22
N ASP A 251 68.16 29.79 18.51
CA ASP A 251 67.19 30.32 19.50
C ASP A 251 67.21 31.83 19.84
N SER A 252 66.11 32.32 20.43
CA SER A 252 66.14 33.24 21.59
C SER A 252 64.81 33.27 22.38
N ALA A 253 64.91 33.43 23.70
CA ALA A 253 63.82 33.51 24.69
C ALA A 253 63.32 34.98 24.89
N SER A 254 62.38 35.36 25.79
CA SER A 254 61.70 34.70 26.91
C SER A 254 60.41 35.44 27.32
N ASP A 255 59.54 34.81 28.12
CA ASP A 255 58.59 35.33 29.16
C ASP A 255 57.88 36.72 29.01
N LYS A 256 56.61 36.90 29.45
CA LYS A 256 56.08 36.54 30.78
C LYS A 256 54.54 36.66 30.92
N ALA A 257 53.94 35.81 31.77
CA ALA A 257 52.69 35.91 32.58
C ALA A 257 51.52 36.86 32.16
N SER A 258 50.23 36.52 32.37
CA SER A 258 49.69 35.91 33.61
C SER A 258 48.33 35.19 33.47
N SER A 259 48.12 34.15 34.27
CA SER A 259 46.81 33.59 34.68
C SER A 259 46.60 33.87 36.19
N PRO A 260 45.41 33.67 36.81
CA PRO A 260 44.84 32.34 37.17
C PRO A 260 43.28 32.37 37.00
N ALA A 261 42.37 31.74 37.78
CA ALA A 261 42.07 30.35 38.19
C ALA A 261 40.58 30.34 38.66
N ALA A 262 39.77 29.27 38.72
CA ALA A 262 39.80 27.88 38.21
C ALA A 262 38.33 27.52 37.83
N GLY A 263 37.69 26.35 38.03
CA GLY A 263 38.05 25.03 38.60
C GLY A 263 36.78 24.17 38.84
N ALA A 264 36.78 22.92 38.39
CA ALA A 264 35.72 21.91 38.63
C ALA A 264 36.25 20.82 39.63
N PRO A 265 35.51 19.77 40.10
CA PRO A 265 34.53 18.95 39.36
C PRO A 265 33.31 18.35 40.13
N SER A 266 32.47 17.64 39.34
CA SER A 266 31.55 16.50 39.60
C SER A 266 31.29 15.92 41.01
N THR A 267 30.02 15.51 41.29
CA THR A 267 29.53 14.09 41.31
C THR A 267 28.00 13.91 41.58
N SER A 268 27.43 12.81 41.06
CA SER A 268 26.27 11.97 41.53
C SER A 268 24.92 12.51 42.07
N SER A 269 23.82 11.87 41.60
CA SER A 269 22.42 11.83 42.09
C SER A 269 22.24 11.08 43.45
N PRO A 270 21.02 10.91 44.09
CA PRO A 270 19.63 10.99 43.57
C PRO A 270 18.50 11.57 44.50
N LEU A 271 17.25 11.45 44.01
CA LEU A 271 15.88 11.43 44.62
C LEU A 271 15.72 11.35 46.17
N PRO A 272 14.67 11.97 46.78
CA PRO A 272 13.31 11.36 46.78
C PRO A 272 12.07 12.30 46.83
N SER A 273 10.87 11.70 46.76
CA SER A 273 9.55 12.29 47.10
C SER A 273 9.01 11.69 48.42
N PRO A 274 8.03 12.32 49.14
CA PRO A 274 6.60 11.94 48.93
C PRO A 274 5.53 13.05 49.22
N SER A 275 4.26 12.64 49.06
CA SER A 275 2.97 13.37 49.26
C SER A 275 2.52 13.40 50.76
N PRO A 276 1.25 13.68 51.19
CA PRO A 276 -0.01 14.08 50.49
C PRO A 276 -0.93 15.12 51.20
N SER A 277 -2.14 15.36 50.63
CA SER A 277 -3.40 15.84 51.27
C SER A 277 -3.49 17.35 51.63
N ALA A 278 -4.66 17.99 51.79
CA ALA A 278 -6.07 17.55 51.71
C ALA A 278 -7.02 18.69 51.23
N SER A 279 -8.24 18.33 50.78
CA SER A 279 -9.41 19.24 50.68
C SER A 279 -10.41 18.90 51.82
N PRO A 280 -11.38 19.76 52.21
CA PRO A 280 -12.66 19.81 51.48
C PRO A 280 -13.50 21.12 51.61
N SER A 281 -14.74 21.04 51.07
CA SER A 281 -15.98 21.75 51.46
C SER A 281 -16.54 22.83 50.52
N ALA A 282 -17.88 22.93 50.51
CA ALA A 282 -18.70 23.68 49.57
C ALA A 282 -19.79 24.52 50.26
N ILE A 283 -20.39 25.48 49.54
CA ILE A 283 -21.53 26.30 49.98
C ILE A 283 -22.56 26.37 48.81
N ALA A 284 -23.84 26.56 49.14
CA ALA A 284 -24.99 26.39 48.24
C ALA A 284 -25.69 27.70 47.81
N ILE A 285 -26.71 27.54 46.95
CA ILE A 285 -27.59 28.58 46.38
C ILE A 285 -28.58 29.10 47.45
N PRO A 286 -29.23 30.27 47.23
CA PRO A 286 -30.69 30.24 47.05
C PRO A 286 -31.24 31.17 45.93
N ASN A 287 -32.51 30.97 45.59
CA ASN A 287 -33.26 31.69 44.53
C ASN A 287 -34.73 31.93 44.98
N PRO A 288 -35.42 33.01 44.55
CA PRO A 288 -36.87 33.13 44.68
C PRO A 288 -37.63 33.50 43.37
N SER A 289 -38.95 33.24 43.35
CA SER A 289 -39.92 33.43 42.24
C SER A 289 -41.04 34.43 42.69
N PRO A 290 -42.32 34.46 42.20
CA PRO A 290 -42.99 34.00 40.95
C PRO A 290 -43.99 35.04 40.31
N GLY A 291 -44.71 34.71 39.22
CA GLY A 291 -45.91 35.46 38.74
C GLY A 291 -46.59 34.90 37.44
N PRO A 292 -47.94 35.01 37.20
CA PRO A 292 -48.65 34.15 36.21
C PRO A 292 -49.64 34.80 35.18
N GLY A 293 -50.12 34.04 34.16
CA GLY A 293 -51.28 34.43 33.29
C GLY A 293 -51.66 33.49 32.09
N SER A 294 -52.97 33.23 31.90
CA SER A 294 -53.75 32.40 30.91
C SER A 294 -53.75 32.87 29.42
N SER A 295 -54.28 32.22 28.34
CA SER A 295 -54.78 30.84 27.99
C SER A 295 -55.26 30.69 26.49
N VAL A 296 -54.98 29.55 25.81
CA VAL A 296 -55.83 28.66 24.89
C VAL A 296 -56.76 29.29 23.78
N PRO A 297 -57.02 28.73 22.52
CA PRO A 297 -56.80 27.38 21.92
C PRO A 297 -56.13 27.33 20.48
N THR A 298 -56.26 26.19 19.76
CA THR A 298 -55.62 25.68 18.50
C THR A 298 -56.60 25.68 17.27
N PRO A 299 -56.43 24.97 16.09
CA PRO A 299 -55.40 24.05 15.51
C PRO A 299 -55.07 24.32 13.98
N PRO A 300 -54.72 23.35 13.09
CA PRO A 300 -53.42 22.63 12.96
C PRO A 300 -52.79 22.56 11.53
N VAL A 301 -51.47 22.27 11.42
CA VAL A 301 -50.84 21.55 10.28
C VAL A 301 -49.67 20.68 10.77
N GLN A 302 -49.62 19.41 10.37
CA GLN A 302 -48.53 18.41 10.51
C GLN A 302 -48.77 17.25 9.51
N PRO A 303 -47.87 16.24 9.29
CA PRO A 303 -46.69 15.78 10.04
C PRO A 303 -45.35 16.11 9.34
N ALA A 304 -44.15 16.09 9.95
CA ALA A 304 -43.53 15.32 11.04
C ALA A 304 -42.84 13.99 10.59
N HIS A 305 -41.51 13.97 10.69
CA HIS A 305 -40.66 12.78 10.46
C HIS A 305 -40.63 11.88 11.71
N ALA A 306 -40.49 10.56 11.50
CA ALA A 306 -40.27 9.59 12.58
C ALA A 306 -38.76 9.31 12.80
N PRO A 307 -38.26 9.24 14.05
CA PRO A 307 -36.92 8.77 14.37
C PRO A 307 -36.84 7.23 14.41
N PHE A 308 -35.70 6.66 14.02
CA PHE A 308 -35.46 5.21 14.11
C PHE A 308 -35.14 4.78 15.56
N PRO A 309 -35.63 3.62 16.03
CA PRO A 309 -35.26 3.08 17.32
C PRO A 309 -33.89 2.38 17.27
N HIS A 310 -33.05 2.63 18.27
CA HIS A 310 -31.95 1.72 18.60
C HIS A 310 -32.49 0.46 19.27
N ILE A 311 -32.02 -0.72 18.86
CA ILE A 311 -32.22 -1.98 19.59
C ILE A 311 -30.84 -2.52 19.97
N SER A 312 -30.64 -2.76 21.26
CA SER A 312 -29.45 -3.42 21.80
C SER A 312 -29.62 -4.94 21.74
N ASN A 313 -28.57 -5.66 21.34
CA ASN A 313 -28.55 -7.11 21.45
C ASN A 313 -28.63 -7.54 22.92
N ASN A 314 -29.50 -8.50 23.22
CA ASN A 314 -29.34 -9.38 24.38
C ASN A 314 -29.69 -10.81 23.96
N VAL A 315 -28.91 -11.79 24.43
CA VAL A 315 -28.96 -13.17 23.92
C VAL A 315 -29.62 -14.09 24.93
N ASN A 316 -30.71 -14.74 24.54
CA ASN A 316 -31.04 -16.08 25.04
C ASN A 316 -31.85 -16.86 24.00
N GLY A 317 -31.72 -18.18 23.98
CA GLY A 317 -32.21 -19.03 22.89
C GLY A 317 -33.43 -19.90 23.24
N SER A 318 -34.17 -20.32 22.22
CA SER A 318 -35.05 -21.49 22.23
C SER A 318 -35.35 -21.95 20.79
N SER A 319 -35.57 -23.26 20.61
CA SER A 319 -35.63 -23.93 19.30
C SER A 319 -37.07 -24.13 18.82
N GLN A 320 -37.34 -24.08 17.50
CA GLN A 320 -38.10 -25.13 16.77
C GLN A 320 -38.26 -24.92 15.25
N ALA A 321 -38.24 -26.06 14.53
CA ALA A 321 -38.96 -26.45 13.30
C ALA A 321 -39.02 -25.54 12.04
N CYS A 322 -38.63 -26.14 10.91
CA CYS A 322 -38.97 -25.70 9.54
C CYS A 322 -40.17 -26.46 8.97
N PRO A 323 -40.89 -25.88 7.99
CA PRO A 323 -41.48 -26.62 6.85
C PRO A 323 -40.93 -26.13 5.49
N PRO A 324 -41.19 -26.84 4.35
CA PRO A 324 -40.16 -26.98 3.31
C PRO A 324 -40.38 -26.23 1.96
N SER A 325 -39.36 -26.38 1.11
CA SER A 325 -39.11 -25.71 -0.18
C SER A 325 -40.16 -25.91 -1.30
N ARG A 326 -40.14 -25.00 -2.27
CA ARG A 326 -40.53 -25.28 -3.67
C ARG A 326 -39.36 -25.01 -4.63
N GLN A 327 -39.24 -25.85 -5.65
CA GLN A 327 -38.18 -25.81 -6.66
C GLN A 327 -38.55 -24.84 -7.81
N TYR A 328 -37.53 -24.29 -8.48
CA TYR A 328 -37.60 -24.02 -9.92
C TYR A 328 -36.25 -24.35 -10.57
N SER A 329 -36.26 -24.58 -11.88
CA SER A 329 -35.28 -25.37 -12.61
C SER A 329 -34.11 -24.58 -13.21
N SER A 330 -32.94 -25.24 -13.28
CA SER A 330 -31.79 -24.78 -14.07
C SER A 330 -31.63 -25.66 -15.32
N PHE A 331 -31.36 -25.06 -16.47
CA PHE A 331 -31.14 -25.76 -17.73
C PHE A 331 -29.67 -26.21 -17.84
N GLY A 332 -29.45 -27.50 -18.08
CA GLY A 332 -28.12 -28.06 -18.30
C GLY A 332 -27.75 -28.16 -19.78
N ASN A 333 -26.48 -27.90 -20.12
CA ASN A 333 -25.91 -28.16 -21.43
C ASN A 333 -24.79 -29.20 -21.29
N LYS A 334 -24.86 -30.31 -22.05
CA LYS A 334 -23.94 -31.46 -21.88
C LYS A 334 -22.74 -31.38 -22.83
N VAL A 335 -21.52 -31.40 -22.27
CA VAL A 335 -20.31 -31.75 -23.04
C VAL A 335 -20.24 -33.26 -23.22
N ARG A 336 -19.96 -33.73 -24.44
CA ARG A 336 -20.01 -35.16 -24.82
C ARG A 336 -18.58 -35.69 -25.03
N LYS A 337 -18.06 -36.50 -24.10
CA LYS A 337 -16.88 -37.34 -24.36
C LYS A 337 -17.28 -38.55 -25.20
N GLY A 338 -16.52 -38.84 -26.25
CA GLY A 338 -16.58 -40.12 -26.98
C GLY A 338 -15.65 -41.14 -26.33
N SER A 339 -16.03 -42.42 -26.36
CA SER A 339 -15.19 -43.54 -25.94
C SER A 339 -14.74 -44.34 -27.16
N LEU A 340 -13.62 -45.06 -27.00
CA LEU A 340 -13.07 -45.98 -27.98
C LEU A 340 -14.02 -47.16 -28.26
N ASN A 341 -14.01 -47.62 -29.51
CA ASN A 341 -14.04 -49.04 -29.85
C ASN A 341 -13.36 -49.21 -31.21
N GLY A 342 -12.60 -50.30 -31.39
CA GLY A 342 -11.93 -50.62 -32.66
C GLY A 342 -12.47 -51.92 -33.25
N SER A 343 -12.29 -52.08 -34.56
CA SER A 343 -12.41 -53.35 -35.28
C SER A 343 -11.39 -53.34 -36.43
N SER A 344 -10.78 -54.49 -36.68
CA SER A 344 -9.78 -54.69 -37.73
C SER A 344 -10.31 -55.62 -38.82
N THR A 345 -10.18 -55.21 -40.08
CA THR A 345 -10.32 -56.08 -41.26
C THR A 345 -9.30 -55.69 -42.33
N SER A 346 -8.91 -56.69 -43.14
CA SER A 346 -7.76 -56.72 -44.02
C SER A 346 -8.07 -56.43 -45.49
N SER A 347 -6.99 -56.27 -46.26
CA SER A 347 -6.89 -56.51 -47.72
C SER A 347 -7.43 -55.41 -48.66
N GLY A 348 -6.64 -55.14 -49.69
CA GLY A 348 -6.83 -54.09 -50.71
C GLY A 348 -5.47 -53.76 -51.34
#